data_AF-A0A2V8MP88-F1
#
_entry.id   AF-A0A2V8MP88-F1
#
_cell.length_a   1.000
_cell.length_b   1.000
_cell.length_c   1.000
_cell.angle_alpha   90.00
_cell.angle_beta   90.00
_cell.angle_gamma   90.00
#
_symmetry.space_group_name_H-M   'P 1'
#
loop_
_entity.id
_entity.type
_entity.pdbx_description
1 polymer ?
#
loop_
_entity_poly.entity_id
_entity_poly.type
_entity_poly.pdbx_seq_one_letter_code
_entity_poly.pdbx_strand_id
1 'polypeptide(L)'
;INEAEFRYPGPKPQFKEAGILMLVDSAEAAARSLAHPDPESIRAIVTRIFEAVISDGQLEECDLTFRQLTQIREAVITSLTAIYHPRIDYPGFNVDADEDAQHRTGGVSYEKASDVPINPAGEVEDEAIPREP
;
A
#
# COMPACT_ATOMS: atom_id res chain seq x y z
N ILE A 1 -23.55 -16.85 -22.75
CA ILE A 1 -22.63 -15.70 -22.58
C ILE A 1 -21.41 -16.02 -23.42
N ASN A 2 -21.03 -15.12 -24.33
CA ASN A 2 -19.86 -15.31 -25.19
C ASN A 2 -18.67 -14.58 -24.55
N GLU A 3 -17.60 -15.31 -24.24
CA GLU A 3 -16.39 -14.75 -23.63
C GLU A 3 -15.74 -13.65 -24.49
N ALA A 4 -15.89 -13.75 -25.82
CA ALA A 4 -15.38 -12.75 -26.76
C ALA A 4 -15.95 -11.34 -26.53
N GLU A 5 -17.15 -11.21 -25.94
CA GLU A 5 -17.77 -9.92 -25.63
C GLU A 5 -17.10 -9.21 -24.44
N PHE A 6 -16.31 -9.92 -23.64
CA PHE A 6 -15.63 -9.41 -22.44
C PHE A 6 -14.12 -9.36 -22.60
N ARG A 7 -13.61 -9.67 -23.80
CA ARG A 7 -12.19 -9.58 -24.12
C ARG A 7 -11.86 -8.22 -24.72
N TYR A 8 -10.67 -7.73 -24.41
CA TYR A 8 -10.15 -6.55 -25.08
C TYR A 8 -10.05 -6.82 -26.59
N PRO A 9 -10.36 -5.83 -27.45
CA PRO A 9 -10.33 -5.98 -28.90
C PRO A 9 -8.90 -6.07 -29.46
N GLY A 10 -7.88 -5.94 -28.60
CA GLY A 10 -6.51 -5.67 -28.98
C GLY A 10 -5.86 -6.80 -29.78
N PRO A 11 -4.81 -6.49 -30.55
CA PRO A 11 -3.87 -7.52 -30.92
C PRO A 11 -3.19 -8.03 -29.64
N LYS A 12 -2.74 -9.28 -29.67
CA LYS A 12 -1.82 -9.79 -28.65
C LYS A 12 -0.54 -8.93 -28.64
N PRO A 13 0.26 -8.92 -27.57
CA PRO A 13 1.56 -8.25 -27.55
C PRO A 13 2.39 -8.63 -28.78
N GLN A 14 2.88 -7.63 -29.51
CA GLN A 14 3.66 -7.81 -30.74
C GLN A 14 5.18 -7.81 -30.49
N PHE A 15 5.60 -7.31 -29.33
CA PHE A 15 7.00 -7.12 -28.97
C PHE A 15 7.21 -7.51 -27.50
N LYS A 16 8.45 -7.82 -27.13
CA LYS A 16 8.79 -8.39 -25.82
C LYS A 16 8.40 -7.45 -24.69
N GLU A 17 8.59 -6.15 -24.90
CA GLU A 17 8.30 -5.09 -23.94
C GLU A 17 6.79 -5.00 -23.64
N ALA A 18 5.92 -5.19 -24.64
CA ALA A 18 4.47 -5.25 -24.43
C ALA A 18 4.06 -6.50 -23.65
N GLY A 19 4.68 -7.65 -23.93
CA GLY A 19 4.45 -8.89 -23.17
C GLY A 19 4.88 -8.73 -21.71
N ILE A 20 6.03 -8.10 -21.47
CA ILE A 20 6.50 -7.76 -20.12
C ILE A 20 5.52 -6.79 -19.44
N LEU A 21 5.10 -5.73 -20.12
CA LEU A 21 4.17 -4.74 -19.57
C LEU A 21 2.85 -5.39 -19.12
N MET A 22 2.26 -6.24 -19.97
CA MET A 22 1.04 -6.99 -19.66
C MET A 22 1.19 -7.84 -18.40
N LEU A 23 2.29 -8.60 -18.30
CA LEU A 23 2.56 -9.48 -17.16
C LEU A 23 2.76 -8.69 -15.87
N VAL A 24 3.55 -7.61 -15.92
CA VAL A 24 3.91 -6.80 -14.76
C VAL A 24 2.70 -6.02 -14.24
N ASP A 25 1.89 -5.43 -15.12
CA ASP A 25 0.67 -4.69 -14.75
C ASP A 25 -0.33 -5.61 -14.04
N SER A 26 -0.59 -6.79 -14.63
CA SER A 26 -1.48 -7.78 -14.04
C SER A 26 -0.97 -8.28 -12.68
N ALA A 27 0.33 -8.55 -12.57
CA ALA A 27 0.96 -9.00 -11.34
C ALA A 27 0.95 -7.95 -10.23
N GLU A 28 1.22 -6.69 -10.55
CA GLU A 28 1.18 -5.57 -9.61
C GLU A 28 -0.24 -5.36 -9.08
N ALA A 29 -1.23 -5.29 -9.98
CA ALA A 29 -2.62 -5.08 -9.59
C ALA A 29 -3.13 -6.20 -8.68
N ALA A 30 -2.77 -7.46 -8.98
CA ALA A 30 -3.15 -8.59 -8.16
C ALA A 30 -2.43 -8.60 -6.80
N ALA A 31 -1.12 -8.34 -6.78
CA ALA A 31 -0.36 -8.24 -5.52
C ALA A 31 -0.90 -7.10 -4.63
N ARG A 32 -1.25 -5.96 -5.23
CA ARG A 32 -1.86 -4.82 -4.54
C ARG A 32 -3.21 -5.14 -3.90
N SER A 33 -3.93 -6.10 -4.45
CA SER A 33 -5.24 -6.54 -3.96
C SER A 33 -5.16 -7.55 -2.80
N LEU A 34 -3.98 -8.07 -2.47
CA LEU A 34 -3.80 -8.99 -1.35
C LEU A 34 -4.01 -8.26 -0.01
N ALA A 35 -4.78 -8.87 0.89
CA ALA A 35 -4.99 -8.32 2.23
C ALA A 35 -3.70 -8.27 3.06
N HIS A 36 -2.85 -9.30 2.93
CA HIS A 36 -1.56 -9.41 3.57
C HIS A 36 -0.53 -9.89 2.54
N PRO A 37 0.21 -8.96 1.90
CA PRO A 37 1.19 -9.31 0.88
C PRO A 37 2.48 -9.83 1.52
N ASP A 38 2.51 -11.12 1.85
CA ASP A 38 3.74 -11.82 2.26
C ASP A 38 4.50 -12.40 1.04
N PRO A 39 5.81 -12.72 1.18
CA PRO A 39 6.62 -13.21 0.04
C PRO A 39 6.08 -14.48 -0.63
N GLU A 40 5.43 -15.37 0.12
CA GLU A 40 4.88 -16.63 -0.40
C GLU A 40 3.60 -16.38 -1.19
N SER A 41 2.69 -15.57 -0.65
CA SER A 41 1.45 -15.15 -1.31
C SER A 41 1.72 -14.38 -2.60
N ILE A 42 2.71 -13.47 -2.60
CA ILE A 42 3.15 -12.74 -3.80
C ILE A 42 3.69 -13.74 -4.84
N ARG A 43 4.56 -14.66 -4.45
CA ARG A 43 5.09 -15.68 -5.36
C ARG A 43 3.98 -16.53 -5.98
N ALA A 44 3.01 -16.96 -5.17
CA ALA A 44 1.89 -17.77 -5.61
C ALA A 44 1.01 -17.02 -6.63
N ILE A 45 0.62 -15.77 -6.32
CA ILE A 45 -0.27 -15.00 -7.22
C ILE A 45 0.43 -14.62 -8.53
N VAL A 46 1.70 -14.22 -8.48
CA VAL A 46 2.47 -13.89 -9.68
C VAL A 46 2.64 -15.12 -10.56
N THR A 47 2.95 -16.28 -9.98
CA THR A 47 3.08 -17.53 -10.73
C THR A 47 1.77 -17.90 -11.43
N ARG A 48 0.64 -17.80 -10.73
CA ARG A 48 -0.70 -18.07 -11.27
C ARG A 48 -1.05 -17.15 -12.44
N ILE A 49 -0.71 -15.87 -12.36
CA ILE A 49 -0.95 -14.89 -13.44
C ILE A 49 -0.15 -15.25 -14.68
N PHE A 50 1.14 -15.57 -14.51
CA PHE A 50 1.99 -15.97 -15.63
C PHE A 50 1.44 -17.22 -16.31
N GLU A 51 1.03 -18.23 -15.54
CA GLU A 51 0.42 -19.45 -16.07
C GLU A 51 -0.91 -19.17 -16.78
N ALA A 52 -1.76 -18.29 -16.24
CA ALA A 52 -3.01 -17.89 -16.88
C ALA A 52 -2.77 -17.19 -18.23
N VAL A 53 -1.84 -16.24 -18.29
CA VAL A 53 -1.50 -15.51 -19.52
C VAL A 53 -0.88 -16.43 -20.57
N ILE A 54 -0.03 -17.38 -20.15
CA ILE A 54 0.59 -18.37 -21.04
C ILE A 54 -0.46 -19.35 -21.58
N SER A 55 -1.32 -19.89 -20.71
CA SER A 55 -2.35 -20.88 -21.09
C SER A 55 -3.47 -20.28 -21.96
N ASP A 56 -3.74 -18.98 -21.81
CA ASP A 56 -4.65 -18.22 -22.68
C ASP A 56 -4.01 -17.84 -24.04
N GLY A 57 -2.74 -18.22 -24.27
CA GLY A 57 -2.03 -17.96 -25.51
C GLY A 57 -1.77 -16.48 -25.76
N GLN A 58 -1.81 -15.62 -24.73
CA GLN A 58 -1.67 -14.18 -24.92
C GLN A 58 -0.30 -13.78 -25.45
N LEU A 59 0.74 -14.58 -25.24
CA LEU A 59 2.12 -14.25 -25.63
C LEU A 59 2.53 -14.83 -26.99
N GLU A 60 1.62 -15.45 -27.74
CA GLU A 60 1.91 -16.14 -29.01
C GLU A 60 2.45 -15.22 -30.12
N GLU A 61 2.15 -13.93 -30.06
CA GLU A 61 2.55 -12.95 -31.10
C GLU A 61 3.79 -12.13 -30.68
N CYS A 62 4.48 -12.50 -29.60
CA CYS A 62 5.73 -11.87 -29.18
C CYS A 62 6.86 -12.89 -28.97
N ASP A 63 8.10 -12.47 -29.23
CA ASP A 63 9.29 -13.31 -29.15
C ASP A 63 9.83 -13.51 -27.70
N LEU A 64 8.95 -13.83 -26.76
CA LEU A 64 9.33 -14.17 -25.38
C LEU A 64 9.60 -15.66 -25.23
N THR A 65 10.83 -16.00 -24.83
CA THR A 65 11.21 -17.39 -24.54
C THR A 65 10.82 -17.80 -23.11
N PHE A 66 10.58 -19.09 -22.86
CA PHE A 66 10.33 -19.62 -21.50
C PHE A 66 11.44 -19.28 -20.49
N ARG A 67 12.69 -19.20 -20.95
CA ARG A 67 13.82 -18.76 -20.13
C ARG A 67 13.62 -17.31 -19.69
N GLN A 68 13.28 -16.43 -20.61
CA GLN A 68 12.99 -15.02 -20.30
C GLN A 68 11.78 -14.90 -19.38
N LEU A 69 10.70 -15.64 -19.62
CA LEU A 69 9.52 -15.65 -18.76
C LEU A 69 9.86 -16.04 -17.32
N THR A 70 10.72 -17.04 -17.14
CA THR A 70 11.21 -17.43 -15.81
C THR A 70 12.01 -16.31 -15.16
N GLN A 71 12.91 -15.65 -15.90
CA GLN A 71 13.68 -14.53 -15.39
C GLN A 71 12.80 -13.33 -15.02
N ILE A 72 11.83 -12.99 -15.87
CA ILE A 72 10.88 -11.91 -15.64
C ILE A 72 10.05 -12.22 -14.39
N ARG A 73 9.53 -13.45 -14.25
CA ARG A 73 8.76 -13.87 -13.08
C ARG A 73 9.53 -13.66 -11.78
N GLU A 74 10.76 -14.18 -11.70
CA GLU A 74 11.58 -14.02 -10.48
C GLU A 74 11.95 -12.56 -10.21
N ALA A 75 12.21 -11.76 -11.25
CA ALA A 75 12.46 -10.33 -11.10
C ALA A 75 11.24 -9.58 -10.57
N VAL A 76 10.04 -9.91 -11.05
CA VAL A 76 8.77 -9.34 -10.59
C VAL A 76 8.49 -9.73 -9.14
N ILE A 77 8.63 -11.02 -8.78
CA ILE A 77 8.45 -11.48 -7.39
C ILE A 77 9.39 -10.74 -6.45
N THR A 78 10.67 -10.62 -6.82
CA THR A 78 11.66 -9.92 -6.01
C THR A 78 11.31 -8.45 -5.84
N SER A 79 10.91 -7.79 -6.93
CA SER A 79 10.55 -6.37 -6.93
C SER A 79 9.30 -6.10 -6.10
N LEU A 80 8.23 -6.88 -6.29
CA LEU A 80 6.99 -6.73 -5.53
C LEU A 80 7.19 -7.06 -4.05
N THR A 81 7.98 -8.09 -3.73
CA THR A 81 8.33 -8.39 -2.34
C THR A 81 9.03 -7.20 -1.69
N ALA A 82 9.98 -6.57 -2.38
CA ALA A 82 10.68 -5.38 -1.85
C ALA A 82 9.76 -4.16 -1.69
N ILE A 83 8.76 -3.99 -2.56
CA ILE A 83 7.80 -2.88 -2.50
C ILE A 83 6.81 -3.06 -1.32
N TYR A 84 6.31 -4.28 -1.14
CA TYR A 84 5.25 -4.56 -0.16
C TYR A 84 5.76 -4.96 1.22
N HIS A 85 7.05 -5.29 1.37
CA HIS A 85 7.62 -5.53 2.69
C HIS A 85 7.88 -4.20 3.40
N PRO A 86 7.26 -3.97 4.56
CA PRO A 86 7.44 -2.71 5.29
C PRO A 86 8.92 -2.48 5.61
N ARG A 87 9.34 -1.20 5.54
CA ARG A 87 10.66 -0.79 6.01
C ARG A 87 10.76 -1.16 7.49
N ILE A 88 11.88 -1.77 7.86
CA ILE A 88 12.15 -2.12 9.26
C ILE A 88 12.35 -0.82 10.03
N ASP A 89 11.58 -0.65 11.11
CA ASP A 89 11.82 0.41 12.08
C ASP A 89 13.17 0.17 12.76
N TYR A 90 14.04 1.18 12.71
CA TYR A 90 15.32 1.10 13.39
C TYR A 90 15.09 1.13 14.90
N PRO A 91 15.48 0.09 15.66
CA PRO A 91 15.31 0.08 17.10
C PRO A 91 16.07 1.28 17.71
N GLY A 92 15.36 2.13 18.46
CA GLY A 92 15.94 3.28 19.15
C GLY A 92 15.80 4.65 18.45
N PHE A 93 15.13 4.73 17.29
CA PHE A 93 14.83 6.01 16.62
C PHE A 93 13.34 6.41 16.64
N ASN A 94 12.45 5.47 16.96
CA ASN A 94 11.06 5.79 17.24
C ASN A 94 11.00 6.19 18.71
N VAL A 95 10.71 7.47 18.99
CA VAL A 95 10.15 7.85 20.29
C VAL A 95 8.88 7.03 20.47
N ASP A 96 8.78 6.29 21.57
CA ASP A 96 7.61 5.46 21.84
C ASP A 96 6.36 6.34 21.69
N ALA A 97 5.45 5.94 20.79
CA ALA A 97 4.20 6.65 20.53
C ALA A 97 3.22 6.62 21.72
N ASP A 98 3.67 6.12 22.88
CA ASP A 98 2.93 6.12 24.14
C ASP A 98 3.19 7.37 25.00
N GLU A 99 4.17 8.22 24.68
CA GLU A 99 4.37 9.49 25.41
C GLU A 99 3.56 10.68 24.82
N ASP A 100 3.12 10.59 23.56
CA ASP A 100 2.45 11.69 22.84
C ASP A 100 0.90 11.67 22.92
N ALA A 101 0.33 10.77 23.73
CA ALA A 101 -1.09 10.84 24.12
C ALA A 101 -1.34 11.83 25.29
N GLN A 102 -0.29 12.33 25.95
CA GLN A 102 -0.43 13.25 27.09
C GLN A 102 -0.14 14.72 26.76
N HIS A 103 0.26 15.06 25.52
CA HIS A 103 0.66 16.43 25.17
C HIS A 103 -0.06 17.05 23.97
N ARG A 104 -1.32 16.67 23.73
CA ARG A 104 -2.22 17.42 22.83
C ARG A 104 -3.45 17.91 23.58
N THR A 105 -3.25 19.04 24.24
CA THR A 105 -4.15 20.16 24.60
C THR A 105 -3.85 20.60 26.02
N GLY A 106 -2.83 21.44 26.19
CA GLY A 106 -2.62 22.21 27.42
C GLY A 106 -3.65 23.34 27.53
N GLY A 107 -4.94 23.00 27.48
CA GLY A 107 -6.04 23.86 27.91
C GLY A 107 -6.43 23.47 29.33
N VAL A 108 -6.75 24.45 30.18
CA VAL A 108 -7.22 24.18 31.54
C VAL A 108 -8.55 23.41 31.43
N SER A 109 -8.58 22.20 31.96
CA SER A 109 -9.81 21.40 32.03
C SER A 109 -10.53 21.74 33.34
N TYR A 110 -11.78 22.18 33.23
CA TYR A 110 -12.65 22.45 34.38
C TYR A 110 -13.53 21.22 34.65
N GLU A 111 -13.55 20.71 35.89
CA GLU A 111 -14.35 19.52 36.22
C GLU A 111 -15.86 19.79 36.20
N LYS A 112 -16.26 21.04 36.48
CA LYS A 112 -17.66 21.47 36.45
C LYS A 112 -17.79 22.81 35.72
N ALA A 113 -18.94 23.03 35.10
CA ALA A 113 -19.24 24.27 34.39
C ALA A 113 -19.18 25.52 35.29
N SER A 114 -19.36 25.37 36.61
CA SER A 114 -19.20 26.44 37.60
C SER A 114 -17.77 26.93 37.78
N ASP A 115 -16.80 26.12 37.37
CA ASP A 115 -15.38 26.35 37.69
C ASP A 115 -14.68 27.14 36.57
N VAL A 116 -15.39 27.37 35.45
CA VAL A 116 -14.96 28.20 34.34
C VAL A 116 -15.05 29.67 34.75
N PRO A 117 -13.94 30.43 34.79
CA PRO A 117 -13.97 31.85 35.11
C PRO A 117 -14.56 32.62 33.92
N ILE A 118 -15.79 33.13 34.11
CA ILE A 118 -16.51 33.92 33.11
C ILE A 118 -16.69 35.35 33.63
N ASN A 119 -16.31 36.34 32.83
CA ASN A 119 -16.46 37.75 33.19
C ASN A 119 -17.92 38.23 33.06
N PRO A 120 -18.28 39.43 33.56
CA PRO A 120 -19.65 39.95 33.47
C PRO A 120 -20.19 40.13 32.04
N ALA A 121 -19.32 40.10 31.03
CA ALA A 121 -19.68 40.17 29.61
C ALA A 121 -19.91 38.78 28.98
N GLY A 122 -19.66 37.68 29.71
CA GLY A 122 -19.87 36.32 29.25
C GLY A 122 -18.68 35.66 28.57
N GLU A 123 -17.48 36.24 28.68
CA GLU A 123 -16.26 35.74 28.06
C GLU A 123 -15.39 34.94 29.05
N VAL A 124 -14.69 33.92 28.55
CA VAL A 124 -13.83 33.01 29.33
C VAL A 124 -12.44 33.65 29.51
N GLU A 125 -11.98 33.79 30.74
CA GLU A 125 -10.66 34.38 31.05
C GLU A 125 -9.60 33.28 31.28
N ASP A 126 -8.90 32.86 30.21
CA ASP A 126 -7.83 31.84 30.27
C ASP A 126 -6.45 32.39 30.70
N GLU A 127 -6.32 33.70 30.90
CA GLU A 127 -5.04 34.35 31.22
C GLU A 127 -4.85 34.56 32.73
N ALA A 128 -4.10 33.65 33.37
CA ALA A 128 -3.16 33.87 34.49
C ALA A 128 -3.23 32.79 35.57
N ILE A 129 -2.68 31.61 35.28
CA ILE A 129 -2.03 30.82 36.34
C ILE A 129 -0.53 31.10 36.23
N PRO A 130 0.12 31.71 37.24
CA PRO A 130 1.56 31.89 37.22
C PRO A 130 2.20 30.50 37.19
N ARG A 131 3.06 30.25 36.20
CA ARG A 131 3.89 29.05 36.20
C ARG A 131 4.86 29.20 37.37
N GLU A 132 4.71 28.36 38.39
CA GLU A 132 5.66 28.30 39.51
C GLU A 132 7.07 27.96 38.99
N PRO A 133 8.12 28.46 39.65
CA PRO A 133 9.49 28.51 39.14
C PRO A 133 10.18 27.15 38.97
#